data_AF-A0A8X8CV70-F1
#
_entry.id   AF-A0A8X8CV70-F1
#
_cell.length_a   1.000
_cell.length_b   1.000
_cell.length_c   1.000
_cell.angle_alpha   90.00
_cell.angle_beta   90.00
_cell.angle_gamma   90.00
#
_symmetry.space_group_name_H-M   'P 1'
#
loop_
_entity.id
_entity.type
_entity.pdbx_description
1 polymer ?
#
loop_
_entity_poly.entity_id
_entity_poly.type
_entity_poly.pdbx_seq_one_letter_code
_entity_poly.pdbx_strand_id
1 'polypeptide(L)'
;MGCLLIIKNYIGDRLNFGLAAEQAKYEGYKVETVIVGDDCALPPPRGIAGRRGLTWTILVHKVAGAGASTTAGLSLDEVAAEAKRASEMNEKYVGVRICHEQRGLFQKSYCFGYGKLEELGARLTLLVDYRMK
;
A
#
# COMPACT_ATOMS: atom_id res chain seq x y z
N MET A 1 6.68 -21.50 16.19
CA MET A 1 7.10 -20.71 15.01
C MET A 1 5.87 -20.01 14.47
N GLY A 2 6.00 -18.77 14.03
CA GLY A 2 4.87 -17.99 13.51
C GLY A 2 5.34 -16.93 12.52
N CYS A 3 4.42 -16.31 11.80
CA CYS A 3 4.75 -15.30 10.79
C CYS A 3 3.78 -14.12 10.82
N LEU A 4 4.27 -12.98 10.34
CA LEU A 4 3.49 -11.77 10.12
C LEU A 4 3.28 -11.58 8.61
N LEU A 5 2.03 -11.47 8.18
CA LEU A 5 1.69 -11.11 6.81
C LEU A 5 1.41 -9.61 6.74
N ILE A 6 2.27 -8.87 6.03
CA ILE A 6 2.04 -7.46 5.68
C ILE A 6 1.45 -7.43 4.27
N ILE A 7 0.16 -7.10 4.18
CA ILE A 7 -0.65 -7.25 2.97
C ILE A 7 -1.03 -5.86 2.47
N LYS A 8 -0.77 -5.56 1.20
CA LYS A 8 -1.25 -4.32 0.57
C LYS A 8 -2.77 -4.39 0.41
N ASN A 9 -3.47 -3.28 0.60
CA ASN A 9 -4.93 -3.25 0.52
C ASN A 9 -5.42 -3.27 -0.94
N TYR A 10 -5.21 -4.39 -1.63
CA TYR A 10 -5.85 -4.75 -2.90
C TYR A 10 -6.75 -5.97 -2.67
N ILE A 11 -7.87 -6.04 -3.38
CA ILE A 11 -8.86 -7.11 -3.18
C ILE A 11 -8.23 -8.49 -3.39
N GLY A 12 -7.48 -8.68 -4.48
CA GLY A 12 -6.78 -9.93 -4.76
C GLY A 12 -5.79 -10.32 -3.68
N ASP A 13 -4.98 -9.37 -3.19
CA ASP A 13 -4.02 -9.60 -2.11
C ASP A 13 -4.75 -10.02 -0.82
N ARG A 14 -5.81 -9.33 -0.42
CA ARG A 14 -6.58 -9.67 0.80
C ARG A 14 -7.22 -11.05 0.72
N LEU A 15 -7.80 -11.41 -0.41
CA LEU A 15 -8.46 -12.70 -0.58
C LEU A 15 -7.43 -13.84 -0.55
N ASN A 16 -6.36 -13.71 -1.33
CA ASN A 16 -5.34 -14.75 -1.45
C ASN A 16 -4.58 -14.96 -0.14
N PHE A 17 -4.08 -13.88 0.48
CA PHE A 17 -3.33 -13.98 1.72
C PHE A 17 -4.22 -14.22 2.94
N GLY A 18 -5.47 -13.75 2.92
CA GLY A 18 -6.45 -14.06 3.96
C GLY A 18 -6.76 -15.56 4.00
N LEU A 19 -7.04 -16.17 2.85
CA LEU A 19 -7.27 -17.62 2.78
C LEU A 19 -6.02 -18.41 3.20
N ALA A 20 -4.83 -17.98 2.77
CA ALA A 20 -3.57 -18.61 3.18
C ALA A 20 -3.32 -18.50 4.70
N ALA A 21 -3.66 -17.37 5.31
CA ALA A 21 -3.53 -17.17 6.76
C ALA A 21 -4.46 -18.11 7.54
N GLU A 22 -5.72 -18.23 7.10
CA GLU A 22 -6.68 -19.13 7.73
C GLU A 22 -6.28 -20.59 7.59
N GLN A 23 -5.79 -21.01 6.41
CA GLN A 23 -5.25 -22.35 6.20
C GLN A 23 -4.05 -22.63 7.12
N ALA A 24 -3.11 -21.69 7.22
CA ALA A 24 -1.93 -21.84 8.08
C ALA A 24 -2.31 -21.91 9.57
N LYS A 25 -3.30 -21.13 10.02
CA LYS A 25 -3.84 -21.22 11.38
C LYS A 25 -4.50 -22.57 11.64
N TYR A 26 -5.26 -23.09 10.67
CA TYR A 26 -5.87 -24.42 10.76
C TYR A 26 -4.81 -25.53 10.91
N GLU A 27 -3.67 -25.38 10.26
CA GLU A 27 -2.51 -26.27 10.39
C GLU A 27 -1.70 -26.07 11.69
N GLY A 28 -2.10 -25.12 12.55
CA GLY A 28 -1.49 -24.89 13.87
C GLY A 28 -0.37 -23.85 13.88
N TYR A 29 -0.15 -23.10 12.79
CA TYR A 29 0.80 -21.99 12.78
C TYR A 29 0.21 -20.73 13.40
N LYS A 30 1.02 -19.99 14.17
CA LYS A 30 0.62 -18.65 14.64
C LYS A 30 0.84 -17.65 13.51
N VAL A 31 -0.22 -17.00 13.05
CA VAL A 31 -0.19 -16.05 11.93
C VAL A 31 -0.90 -14.75 12.32
N GLU A 32 -0.16 -13.66 12.26
CA GLU A 32 -0.70 -12.29 12.41
C GLU A 32 -0.75 -11.59 11.05
N THR A 33 -1.67 -10.64 10.89
CA THR A 33 -1.86 -9.93 9.62
C THR A 33 -1.99 -8.43 9.82
N VAL A 34 -1.29 -7.64 8.99
CA VAL A 34 -1.41 -6.18 8.93
C VAL A 34 -1.76 -5.77 7.50
N ILE A 35 -2.80 -4.96 7.34
CA ILE A 35 -3.21 -4.44 6.03
C ILE A 35 -2.72 -2.99 5.88
N VAL A 36 -2.04 -2.69 4.78
CA VAL A 36 -1.51 -1.34 4.50
C VAL A 36 -2.35 -0.65 3.42
N GLY A 37 -2.88 0.54 3.75
CA GLY A 37 -3.74 1.35 2.88
C GLY A 37 -3.41 2.85 2.94
N ASP A 38 -2.25 3.24 2.42
CA ASP A 38 -1.65 4.57 2.49
C ASP A 38 -2.03 5.53 1.34
N ASP A 39 -2.70 5.04 0.29
CA ASP A 39 -3.05 5.86 -0.87
C ASP A 39 -4.11 6.92 -0.57
N CYS A 40 -3.69 8.18 -0.51
CA CYS A 40 -4.56 9.30 -0.20
C CYS A 40 -5.33 9.87 -1.39
N ALA A 41 -5.08 9.36 -2.60
CA ALA A 41 -5.90 9.69 -3.77
C ALA A 41 -7.32 9.14 -3.67
N LEU A 42 -7.53 8.15 -2.80
CA LEU A 42 -8.84 7.59 -2.50
C LEU A 42 -9.41 8.17 -1.20
N PRO A 43 -10.73 8.41 -1.16
CA PRO A 43 -11.39 8.88 0.05
C PRO A 43 -11.19 7.88 1.20
N PRO A 44 -11.39 8.32 2.45
CA PRO A 44 -11.42 7.42 3.59
C PRO A 44 -12.37 6.23 3.34
N PRO A 45 -12.11 5.05 3.91
CA PRO A 45 -12.88 3.84 3.64
C PRO A 45 -14.38 4.06 3.87
N ARG A 46 -15.22 3.74 2.87
CA ARG A 46 -16.70 3.77 2.96
C ARG A 46 -17.31 2.40 2.67
N GLY A 47 -16.65 1.32 3.10
CA GLY A 47 -17.08 -0.05 2.86
C GLY A 47 -15.92 -1.04 2.81
N ILE A 48 -16.09 -2.13 2.05
CA ILE A 48 -15.15 -3.25 1.95
C ILE A 48 -13.84 -2.82 1.26
N ALA A 49 -13.93 -1.91 0.30
CA ALA A 49 -12.78 -1.33 -0.39
C ALA A 49 -12.31 -0.06 0.34
N GLY A 50 -11.13 -0.15 0.96
CA GLY A 50 -10.42 1.00 1.54
C GLY A 50 -9.41 1.62 0.56
N ARG A 51 -8.52 2.47 1.09
CA ARG A 51 -7.38 3.01 0.33
C ARG A 51 -6.43 1.93 -0.14
N ARG A 52 -5.84 2.05 -1.33
CA ARG A 52 -4.82 1.12 -1.82
C ARG A 52 -3.56 1.16 -0.96
N GLY A 53 -2.84 0.04 -0.90
CA GLY A 53 -1.48 -0.02 -0.35
C GLY A 53 -0.44 0.31 -1.42
N LEU A 54 0.36 1.35 -1.21
CA LEU A 54 1.43 1.78 -2.10
C LEU A 54 2.79 1.66 -1.37
N THR A 55 3.64 2.68 -1.49
CA THR A 55 5.05 2.66 -1.12
C THR A 55 5.26 2.61 0.41
N TRP A 56 4.31 3.09 1.21
CA TRP A 56 4.44 3.05 2.68
C TRP A 56 4.63 1.64 3.24
N THR A 57 4.16 0.62 2.51
CA THR A 57 4.35 -0.80 2.83
C THR A 57 5.82 -1.14 3.12
N ILE A 58 6.78 -0.51 2.43
CA ILE A 58 8.21 -0.76 2.62
C ILE A 58 8.67 -0.29 4.01
N LEU A 59 8.13 0.81 4.52
CA LEU A 59 8.46 1.29 5.86
C LEU A 59 7.83 0.41 6.93
N VAL A 60 6.60 -0.07 6.71
CA VAL A 60 5.98 -1.09 7.58
C VAL A 60 6.85 -2.35 7.63
N HIS A 61 7.39 -2.81 6.50
CA HIS A 61 8.37 -3.91 6.48
C HIS A 61 9.62 -3.60 7.29
N LYS A 62 10.15 -2.38 7.20
CA LYS A 62 11.36 -1.98 7.94
C LYS A 62 11.13 -2.02 9.45
N VAL A 63 9.99 -1.48 9.90
CA VAL A 63 9.58 -1.47 11.30
C VAL A 63 9.39 -2.91 11.82
N ALA A 64 8.63 -3.73 11.10
CA ALA A 64 8.41 -5.13 11.46
C ALA A 64 9.72 -5.94 11.49
N GLY A 65 10.57 -5.76 10.48
CA GLY A 65 11.87 -6.43 10.40
C GLY A 65 12.83 -6.02 11.51
N ALA A 66 12.79 -4.75 11.95
CA ALA A 66 13.55 -4.28 13.10
C ALA A 66 13.06 -4.95 14.41
N GLY A 67 11.75 -5.03 14.60
CA GLY A 67 11.15 -5.70 15.77
C GLY A 67 11.42 -7.21 15.81
N ALA A 68 11.49 -7.87 14.65
CA ALA A 68 11.75 -9.31 14.52
C ALA A 68 13.24 -9.70 14.62
N SER A 69 14.15 -8.74 14.87
CA SER A 69 15.59 -8.98 14.91
C SER A 69 16.01 -9.97 16.02
N THR A 70 17.06 -10.76 15.77
CA THR A 70 17.40 -11.97 16.55
C THR A 70 18.07 -11.72 17.91
N THR A 71 18.57 -10.51 18.18
CA THR A 71 19.41 -10.24 19.37
C THR A 71 18.61 -9.83 20.62
N ALA A 72 17.41 -9.27 20.43
CA ALA A 72 16.50 -8.86 21.51
C ALA A 72 15.02 -8.84 21.06
N GLY A 73 14.69 -9.57 19.97
CA GLY A 73 13.46 -9.41 19.20
C GLY A 73 12.16 -9.48 20.01
N LEU A 74 11.18 -8.73 19.53
CA LEU A 74 9.83 -8.70 20.04
C LEU A 74 9.10 -10.02 19.75
N SER A 75 8.09 -10.35 20.56
CA SER A 75 7.15 -11.42 20.24
C SER A 75 6.37 -11.11 18.95
N LEU A 76 5.81 -12.13 18.29
CA LEU A 76 5.02 -11.93 17.07
C LEU A 76 3.90 -10.90 17.25
N ASP A 77 3.24 -10.90 18.41
CA ASP A 77 2.12 -10.00 18.71
C ASP A 77 2.61 -8.55 18.87
N GLU A 78 3.78 -8.36 19.47
CA GLU A 78 4.43 -7.05 19.60
C GLU A 78 4.94 -6.52 18.25
N VAL A 79 5.53 -7.39 17.41
CA VAL A 79 5.91 -7.03 16.03
C VAL A 79 4.68 -6.65 15.22
N ALA A 80 3.58 -7.41 15.34
CA ALA A 80 2.32 -7.13 14.68
C ALA A 80 1.72 -5.79 15.16
N ALA A 81 1.76 -5.52 16.46
CA ALA A 81 1.28 -4.26 17.03
C ALA A 81 2.09 -3.06 16.52
N GLU A 82 3.42 -3.18 16.46
CA GLU A 82 4.28 -2.11 15.96
C GLU A 82 4.12 -1.89 14.44
N ALA A 83 4.00 -2.98 13.67
CA ALA A 83 3.69 -2.90 12.24
C ALA A 83 2.31 -2.27 11.98
N LYS A 84 1.31 -2.60 12.82
CA LYS A 84 -0.02 -2.00 12.78
C LYS A 84 0.04 -0.50 13.06
N ARG A 85 0.76 -0.09 14.12
CA ARG A 85 0.99 1.34 14.43
C ARG A 85 1.62 2.07 13.25
N ALA A 86 2.66 1.50 12.66
CA ALA A 86 3.30 2.07 11.47
C ALA A 86 2.32 2.20 10.29
N SER A 87 1.46 1.20 10.07
CA SER A 87 0.46 1.23 8.99
C SER A 87 -0.63 2.29 9.18
N GLU A 88 -0.90 2.70 10.43
CA GLU A 88 -1.94 3.67 10.80
C GLU A 88 -1.40 5.11 10.93
N MET A 89 -0.10 5.31 10.75
CA MET A 89 0.49 6.66 10.75
C MET A 89 -0.13 7.52 9.64
N ASN A 90 -0.33 8.80 9.93
CA ASN A 90 -1.04 9.75 9.05
C ASN A 90 -0.29 10.12 7.76
N GLU A 91 0.80 9.43 7.43
CA GLU A 91 1.54 9.64 6.19
C GLU A 91 0.79 9.05 5.00
N LYS A 92 0.73 9.83 3.93
CA LYS A 92 -0.25 9.68 2.85
C LYS A 92 0.48 9.78 1.53
N TYR A 93 0.41 8.71 0.75
CA TYR A 93 1.12 8.61 -0.52
C TYR A 93 0.15 8.81 -1.67
N VAL A 94 0.65 9.44 -2.75
CA VAL A 94 -0.06 9.59 -4.01
C VAL A 94 0.87 9.26 -5.15
N GLY A 95 0.45 8.37 -6.06
CA GLY A 95 1.20 8.09 -7.29
C GLY A 95 0.97 9.18 -8.33
N VAL A 96 2.03 9.53 -9.07
CA VAL A 96 1.99 10.47 -10.19
C VAL A 96 2.56 9.80 -11.43
N ARG A 97 1.86 9.91 -12.56
CA ARG A 97 2.30 9.38 -13.85
C ARG A 97 2.25 10.46 -14.93
N ILE A 98 3.20 10.44 -15.85
CA ILE A 98 3.10 11.18 -17.12
C ILE A 98 2.05 10.48 -17.97
N CYS A 99 1.01 11.22 -18.34
CA CYS A 99 0.01 10.80 -19.29
C CYS A 99 0.48 11.23 -20.69
N HIS A 100 0.85 10.24 -21.51
CA HIS A 100 1.23 10.43 -22.89
C HIS A 100 0.03 10.09 -23.78
N GLU A 101 -0.52 11.06 -24.53
CA GLU A 101 -1.07 10.88 -25.90
C GLU A 101 -1.78 12.17 -26.43
N GLN A 102 -1.28 12.79 -27.51
CA GLN A 102 -1.91 12.79 -28.84
C GLN A 102 -1.11 13.65 -29.84
N ARG A 103 -0.98 13.12 -31.06
CA ARG A 103 -0.27 13.69 -32.22
C ARG A 103 -0.74 15.12 -32.53
N GLY A 104 0.19 16.08 -32.52
CA GLY A 104 0.01 17.40 -33.15
C GLY A 104 0.22 18.62 -32.25
N LEU A 105 0.17 18.48 -30.92
CA LEU A 105 0.46 19.54 -29.97
C LEU A 105 1.27 18.96 -28.81
N PHE A 106 2.46 19.51 -28.52
CA PHE A 106 3.30 19.09 -27.41
C PHE A 106 2.68 19.52 -26.05
N GLN A 107 1.61 18.86 -25.62
CA GLN A 107 1.08 18.97 -24.26
C GLN A 107 1.61 17.83 -23.40
N LYS A 108 2.41 18.14 -22.37
CA LYS A 108 2.69 17.18 -21.30
C LYS A 108 1.54 17.22 -20.31
N SER A 109 0.90 16.08 -20.09
CA SER A 109 -0.16 15.92 -19.11
C SER A 109 0.29 14.99 -17.98
N TYR A 110 -0.08 15.30 -16.74
CA TYR A 110 0.20 14.48 -15.57
C TYR A 110 -1.10 13.98 -14.95
N CYS A 111 -1.11 12.73 -14.51
CA CYS A 111 -2.23 12.11 -13.83
C CYS A 111 -1.84 11.77 -12.39
N PHE A 112 -2.55 12.38 -11.43
CA PHE A 112 -2.40 12.11 -10.01
C PHE A 112 -3.26 10.92 -9.57
N GLY A 113 -2.88 10.27 -8.47
CA GLY A 113 -3.61 9.15 -7.90
C GLY A 113 -3.45 7.84 -8.67
N TYR A 114 -2.31 7.64 -9.32
CA TYR A 114 -2.02 6.38 -10.00
C TYR A 114 -1.67 5.27 -9.00
N GLY A 115 -2.32 4.11 -9.14
CA GLY A 115 -2.04 2.92 -8.35
C GLY A 115 -0.90 2.08 -8.90
N LYS A 116 -0.57 0.99 -8.19
CA LYS A 116 0.46 0.04 -8.62
C LYS A 116 0.11 -0.62 -9.96
N LEU A 117 -1.16 -0.94 -10.19
CA LEU A 117 -1.64 -1.65 -11.39
C LEU A 117 -2.17 -0.69 -12.45
N GLU A 118 -1.63 0.52 -12.51
CA GLU A 118 -2.09 1.57 -13.42
C GLU A 118 -3.56 2.01 -13.21
N GLU A 119 -4.17 1.69 -12.06
CA GLU A 119 -5.56 2.09 -11.83
C GLU A 119 -5.65 3.59 -11.52
N LEU A 120 -6.62 4.26 -12.14
CA LEU A 120 -6.92 5.67 -11.92
C LEU A 120 -7.59 5.88 -10.55
N GLY A 121 -7.01 6.76 -9.74
CA GLY A 121 -7.66 7.36 -8.56
C GLY A 121 -8.37 8.66 -8.93
N ALA A 122 -8.17 9.71 -8.12
CA ALA A 122 -8.65 11.05 -8.44
C ALA A 122 -7.90 11.65 -9.65
N ARG A 123 -8.55 11.68 -10.82
CA ARG A 123 -7.99 12.27 -12.05
C ARG A 123 -7.92 13.79 -11.93
N LEU A 124 -6.79 14.32 -11.48
CA LEU A 124 -6.40 15.70 -11.75
C LEU A 124 -5.42 15.66 -12.94
N THR A 125 -5.78 16.32 -14.05
CA THR A 125 -4.89 16.48 -15.21
C THR A 125 -4.30 17.89 -15.16
N LEU A 126 -3.00 17.99 -14.88
CA LEU A 126 -2.29 19.26 -14.98
C LEU A 126 -1.74 19.37 -16.41
N LEU A 127 -2.26 20.34 -17.17
CA LEU A 127 -1.76 20.71 -18.48
C LEU A 127 -0.70 21.80 -18.29
N VAL A 128 0.55 21.47 -18.59
CA VAL A 128 1.62 22.48 -18.66
C VAL A 128 1.83 22.80 -20.13
N ASP A 129 1.32 23.96 -20.57
CA ASP A 129 1.57 24.48 -21.91
C ASP A 129 2.97 25.11 -21.93
N TYR A 130 3.90 24.45 -22.61
CA TYR A 130 5.28 24.93 -22.74
C TYR A 130 5.47 25.49 -24.14
N ARG A 131 5.11 26.77 -24.35
CA ARG A 131 5.60 27.51 -25.52
C ARG A 131 7.08 27.77 -25.33
N MET A 132 7.92 26.98 -25.99
CA MET A 132 9.33 27.34 -26.17
C MET A 132 9.35 28.69 -26.91
N LYS A 133 9.94 29.71 -26.28
CA LYS A 133 10.38 30.92 -27.00
C LYS A 133 11.56 30.56 -27.89
#